data_AF-A0A640TMT6-F1
#
_entry.id   AF-A0A640TMT6-F1
#
_cell.length_a   1.000
_cell.length_b   1.000
_cell.length_c   1.000
_cell.angle_alpha   90.00
_cell.angle_beta   90.00
_cell.angle_gamma   90.00
#
_symmetry.space_group_name_H-M   'P 1'
#
loop_
_entity.id
_entity.type
_entity.pdbx_description
1 polymer ?
#
loop_
_entity_poly.entity_id
_entity_poly.type
_entity_poly.pdbx_seq_one_letter_code
_entity_poly.pdbx_strand_id
1 'polypeptide(L)'
;MHGYGTDTEEMRQFADTLDEAAKTLERADKGLDASEGAARTHRRWDSGRELKGVTSAWEGEYARLARECRNLAEKMRTTRMSYAAQDQQTADELAALLHRHREAN
;
A
#
# COMPACT_ATOMS: atom_id res chain seq x y z
N MET A 1 5.78 20.75 -20.18
CA MET A 1 5.49 19.34 -20.50
C MET A 1 5.63 18.58 -19.19
N HIS A 2 4.54 18.43 -18.42
CA HIS A 2 4.54 17.54 -17.26
C HIS A 2 4.43 16.13 -17.82
N GLY A 3 5.55 15.43 -17.87
CA GLY A 3 5.64 14.09 -18.45
C GLY A 3 5.29 13.03 -17.42
N TYR A 4 4.77 11.89 -17.90
CA TYR A 4 4.44 10.69 -17.14
C TYR A 4 5.53 10.25 -16.13
N GLY A 5 6.80 10.61 -16.36
CA GLY A 5 7.90 10.38 -15.43
C GLY A 5 7.73 11.02 -14.04
N THR A 6 7.09 12.19 -13.91
CA THR A 6 6.83 12.80 -12.60
C THR A 6 5.76 12.02 -11.81
N ASP A 7 4.70 11.60 -12.51
CA ASP A 7 3.62 10.80 -11.93
C ASP A 7 4.10 9.42 -11.46
N THR A 8 5.05 8.80 -12.18
CA THR A 8 5.60 7.49 -11.78
C THR A 8 6.42 7.53 -10.48
N GLU A 9 7.12 8.63 -10.21
CA GLU A 9 7.93 8.79 -8.99
C GLU A 9 7.04 9.12 -7.79
N GLU A 10 6.02 9.96 -7.97
CA GLU A 10 5.00 10.21 -6.93
C GLU A 10 4.25 8.92 -6.54
N MET A 11 3.88 8.09 -7.52
CA MET A 11 3.27 6.78 -7.26
C MET A 11 4.18 5.84 -6.46
N ARG A 12 5.50 5.89 -6.70
CA ARG A 12 6.48 5.10 -5.94
C ARG A 12 6.53 5.56 -4.49
N GLN A 13 6.67 6.86 -4.25
CA GLN A 13 6.74 7.44 -2.91
C GLN A 13 5.44 7.20 -2.12
N PHE A 14 4.29 7.28 -2.78
CA PHE A 14 3.01 6.98 -2.16
C PHE A 14 2.88 5.49 -1.78
N ALA A 15 3.34 4.57 -2.64
CA ALA A 15 3.38 3.14 -2.31
C ALA A 15 4.28 2.86 -1.09
N ASP A 16 5.44 3.49 -1.01
CA ASP A 16 6.36 3.36 0.12
C ASP A 16 5.74 3.92 1.42
N THR A 17 5.02 5.04 1.32
CA THR A 17 4.28 5.64 2.45
C THR A 17 3.19 4.71 2.98
N LEU A 18 2.45 4.05 2.09
CA LEU A 18 1.42 3.08 2.45
C LEU A 18 2.00 1.84 3.14
N ASP A 19 3.17 1.37 2.72
CA ASP A 19 3.85 0.26 3.38
C ASP A 19 4.30 0.64 4.80
N GLU A 20 4.82 1.85 5.01
CA GLU A 20 5.17 2.33 6.35
C GLU A 20 3.92 2.54 7.23
N ALA A 21 2.81 2.99 6.65
CA ALA A 21 1.54 3.07 7.36
C ALA A 21 1.06 1.66 7.79
N ALA A 22 1.15 0.67 6.90
CA ALA A 22 0.80 -0.72 7.23
C ALA A 22 1.67 -1.28 8.37
N LYS A 23 2.99 -1.05 8.34
CA LYS A 23 3.91 -1.46 9.42
C LYS A 23 3.58 -0.76 10.74
N THR A 24 3.18 0.51 10.68
CA THR A 24 2.80 1.28 11.87
C THR A 24 1.52 0.71 12.50
N LEU A 25 0.54 0.35 11.68
CA LEU A 25 -0.70 -0.28 12.14
C LEU A 25 -0.44 -1.65 12.79
N GLU A 26 0.45 -2.47 12.22
CA GLU A 26 0.85 -3.75 12.80
C GLU A 26 1.62 -3.60 14.12
N ARG A 27 2.29 -2.46 14.35
CA ARG A 27 2.90 -2.16 15.64
C ARG A 27 1.87 -1.66 16.66
N ALA A 28 0.89 -0.87 16.20
CA ALA A 28 -0.21 -0.40 17.04
C ALA A 28 -1.05 -1.57 17.57
N ASP A 29 -1.28 -2.57 16.71
CA ASP A 29 -1.92 -3.85 17.06
C ASP A 29 -1.23 -4.52 18.27
N LYS A 30 0.11 -4.66 18.23
CA LYS A 30 0.91 -5.17 19.37
C LYS A 30 0.83 -4.30 20.62
N GLY A 31 0.51 -3.02 20.48
CA GLY A 31 0.31 -2.11 21.61
C GLY A 31 -0.89 -2.49 22.49
N LEU A 32 -1.81 -3.31 21.98
CA LEU A 32 -2.97 -3.80 22.72
C LEU A 32 -2.69 -4.99 23.64
N ASP A 33 -1.47 -5.55 23.63
CA ASP A 33 -1.06 -6.69 24.48
C ASP A 33 -1.34 -6.45 25.97
N ALA A 34 -1.17 -5.21 26.44
CA ALA A 34 -1.47 -4.83 27.82
C ALA A 34 -2.97 -4.90 28.14
N SER A 35 -3.81 -4.48 27.20
CA SER A 35 -5.28 -4.54 27.31
C SER A 35 -5.77 -5.99 27.26
N GLU A 36 -5.19 -6.81 26.38
CA GLU A 36 -5.46 -8.25 26.31
C GLU A 36 -5.05 -8.96 27.61
N GLY A 37 -3.90 -8.60 28.19
CA GLY A 37 -3.45 -9.10 29.49
C GLY A 37 -4.40 -8.73 30.65
N ALA A 38 -4.86 -7.48 30.68
CA ALA A 38 -5.85 -7.02 31.65
C ALA A 38 -7.21 -7.74 31.47
N ALA A 39 -7.67 -7.89 30.22
CA ALA A 39 -8.90 -8.58 29.89
C ALA A 39 -8.88 -10.05 30.34
N ARG A 40 -7.74 -10.74 30.14
CA ARG A 40 -7.53 -12.12 30.62
C ARG A 40 -7.54 -12.21 32.14
N THR A 41 -6.89 -11.27 32.82
CA THR A 41 -6.82 -11.21 34.28
C THR A 41 -8.22 -11.03 34.89
N HIS A 42 -9.04 -10.16 34.31
CA HIS A 42 -10.38 -9.85 34.79
C HIS A 42 -11.50 -10.61 34.05
N ARG A 43 -11.19 -11.71 33.35
CA ARG A 43 -12.14 -12.44 32.47
C ARG A 43 -13.44 -12.93 33.13
N ARG A 44 -13.47 -13.00 34.46
CA ARG A 44 -14.65 -13.42 35.24
C ARG A 44 -15.61 -12.27 35.52
N TRP A 45 -15.19 -11.04 35.27
CA TRP A 45 -15.98 -9.83 35.45
C TRP A 45 -16.50 -9.35 34.08
N ASP A 46 -17.66 -8.70 34.07
CA ASP A 46 -18.25 -8.16 32.84
C ASP A 46 -17.30 -7.16 32.17
N SER A 47 -16.65 -6.30 32.96
CA SER A 47 -15.63 -5.35 32.46
C SER A 47 -14.46 -6.03 31.74
N GLY A 48 -14.00 -7.19 32.20
CA GLY A 48 -12.95 -7.95 31.52
C GLY A 48 -13.41 -8.56 30.20
N ARG A 49 -14.69 -8.97 30.11
CA ARG A 49 -15.30 -9.47 28.86
C ARG A 49 -15.50 -8.36 27.85
N GLU A 50 -15.99 -7.21 28.30
CA GLU A 50 -16.13 -6.02 27.46
C GLU A 50 -14.78 -5.53 26.93
N LEU A 51 -13.77 -5.45 27.81
CA LEU A 51 -12.41 -5.08 27.42
C LEU A 51 -11.86 -6.03 26.35
N LYS A 52 -12.03 -7.34 26.52
CA LYS A 52 -11.64 -8.33 25.51
C LYS A 52 -12.31 -8.06 24.15
N GLY A 53 -13.62 -7.83 24.17
CA GLY A 53 -14.38 -7.57 22.95
C GLY A 53 -13.89 -6.32 22.20
N VAL A 54 -13.65 -5.23 22.94
CA VAL A 54 -13.12 -3.99 22.38
C VAL A 54 -11.69 -4.18 21.85
N THR A 55 -10.81 -4.84 22.62
CA THR A 55 -9.44 -5.14 22.18
C THR A 55 -9.42 -5.95 20.89
N SER A 56 -10.16 -7.06 20.80
CA SER A 56 -10.21 -7.88 19.58
C SER A 56 -10.83 -7.14 18.38
N ALA A 57 -11.78 -6.23 18.62
CA ALA A 57 -12.33 -5.40 17.54
C ALA A 57 -11.27 -4.45 16.97
N TRP A 58 -10.49 -3.80 17.83
CA TRP A 58 -9.40 -2.93 17.40
C TRP A 58 -8.30 -3.68 16.67
N GLU A 59 -7.89 -4.86 17.16
CA GLU A 59 -6.93 -5.73 16.47
C GLU A 59 -7.41 -6.08 15.04
N GLY A 60 -8.71 -6.42 14.92
CA GLY A 60 -9.35 -6.70 13.63
C GLY A 60 -9.29 -5.51 12.66
N GLU A 61 -9.58 -4.29 13.15
CA GLU A 61 -9.55 -3.07 12.33
C GLU A 61 -8.12 -2.67 11.95
N TYR A 62 -7.14 -2.78 12.84
CA TYR A 62 -5.73 -2.53 12.52
C TYR A 62 -5.22 -3.50 11.45
N ALA A 63 -5.50 -4.79 11.60
CA ALA A 63 -5.14 -5.80 10.62
C ALA A 63 -5.82 -5.57 9.27
N ARG A 64 -7.09 -5.14 9.27
CA ARG A 64 -7.82 -4.80 8.06
C ARG A 64 -7.21 -3.59 7.36
N LEU A 65 -6.98 -2.50 8.07
CA LEU A 65 -6.43 -1.27 7.49
C LEU A 65 -5.00 -1.50 6.96
N ALA A 66 -4.18 -2.28 7.66
CA ALA A 66 -2.85 -2.67 7.17
C ALA A 66 -2.91 -3.45 5.85
N ARG A 67 -3.90 -4.35 5.68
CA ARG A 67 -4.14 -5.04 4.40
C ARG A 67 -4.58 -4.07 3.31
N GLU A 68 -5.47 -3.13 3.61
CA GLU A 68 -5.93 -2.12 2.65
C GLU A 68 -4.79 -1.22 2.17
N CYS A 69 -3.90 -0.79 3.07
CA CYS A 69 -2.68 -0.04 2.72
C CYS A 69 -1.78 -0.82 1.76
N ARG A 70 -1.48 -2.08 2.06
CA ARG A 70 -0.67 -2.95 1.19
C ARG A 70 -1.30 -3.16 -0.18
N ASN A 71 -2.61 -3.41 -0.23
CA ASN A 71 -3.32 -3.59 -1.49
C ASN A 71 -3.27 -2.32 -2.34
N LEU A 72 -3.35 -1.15 -1.72
CA LEU A 72 -3.23 0.12 -2.44
C LEU A 72 -1.80 0.37 -2.92
N ALA A 73 -0.79 0.05 -2.10
CA ALA A 73 0.62 0.13 -2.49
C ALA A 73 0.91 -0.75 -3.71
N GLU A 74 0.39 -1.97 -3.73
CA GLU A 74 0.56 -2.90 -4.84
C GLU A 74 -0.11 -2.41 -6.12
N LYS A 75 -1.32 -1.85 -6.02
CA LYS A 75 -2.00 -1.21 -7.15
C LYS A 75 -1.18 -0.05 -7.71
N MET A 76 -0.59 0.78 -6.85
CA MET A 76 0.27 1.89 -7.30
C MET A 76 1.51 1.40 -8.04
N ARG A 77 2.17 0.36 -7.53
CA ARG A 77 3.32 -0.28 -8.22
C ARG A 77 2.93 -0.83 -9.58
N THR A 78 1.80 -1.53 -9.64
CA THR A 78 1.27 -2.12 -10.88
C THR A 78 0.97 -1.03 -11.91
N THR A 79 0.25 0.03 -11.52
CA THR A 79 -0.05 1.17 -12.40
C THR A 79 1.23 1.85 -12.90
N ARG A 80 2.20 2.07 -12.01
CA ARG A 80 3.49 2.64 -12.37
C ARG A 80 4.23 1.80 -13.41
N MET A 81 4.25 0.47 -13.25
CA MET A 81 4.85 -0.44 -14.23
C MET A 81 4.14 -0.40 -15.57
N SER A 82 2.81 -0.30 -15.57
CA SER A 82 2.01 -0.16 -16.79
C SER A 82 2.35 1.11 -17.56
N TYR A 83 2.49 2.25 -16.88
CA TYR A 83 2.89 3.50 -17.52
C TYR A 83 4.31 3.44 -18.07
N ALA A 84 5.26 2.89 -17.31
CA ALA A 84 6.63 2.72 -17.80
C ALA A 84 6.71 1.82 -19.05
N ALA A 85 5.90 0.75 -19.10
CA ALA A 85 5.84 -0.13 -20.27
C ALA A 85 5.24 0.58 -21.50
N GLN A 86 4.18 1.37 -21.30
CA GLN A 86 3.54 2.14 -22.37
C GLN A 86 4.46 3.23 -22.93
N ASP A 87 5.23 3.91 -22.07
CA ASP A 87 6.24 4.89 -22.49
C ASP A 87 7.33 4.24 -23.35
N GLN A 88 7.84 3.09 -22.92
CA GLN A 88 8.85 2.35 -23.70
C GLN A 88 8.30 1.93 -25.07
N GLN A 89 7.08 1.38 -25.10
CA GLN A 89 6.45 0.99 -26.35
C GLN A 89 6.29 2.18 -27.30
N THR A 90 5.87 3.33 -26.79
CA THR A 90 5.69 4.56 -27.60
C THR A 90 7.03 5.06 -28.15
N ALA A 91 8.10 4.99 -27.36
CA ALA A 91 9.44 5.36 -27.78
C ALA A 91 9.98 4.42 -28.88
N ASP A 92 9.75 3.11 -28.74
CA ASP A 92 10.15 2.10 -29.72
C ASP A 92 9.39 2.29 -31.05
N GLU A 93 8.08 2.55 -30.98
CA GLU A 93 7.26 2.83 -32.16
C GLU A 93 7.72 4.10 -32.89
N LEU A 94 8.02 5.17 -32.15
CA LEU A 94 8.55 6.41 -32.72
C LEU A 94 9.93 6.20 -33.38
N ALA A 95 10.83 5.47 -32.73
CA ALA A 95 12.14 5.14 -33.29
C ALA A 95 12.00 4.33 -34.58
N ALA A 96 11.09 3.36 -34.61
CA ALA A 96 10.81 2.56 -35.81
C ALA A 96 10.23 3.41 -36.96
N LEU A 97 9.37 4.39 -36.67
CA LEU A 97 8.86 5.33 -37.67
C LEU A 97 9.96 6.21 -38.25
N LEU A 98 10.81 6.78 -37.39
CA LEU A 98 11.94 7.61 -37.82
C LEU A 98 12.95 6.82 -38.66
N HIS A 99 13.21 5.56 -38.30
CA HIS A 99 14.08 4.69 -39.08
C HIS A 99 13.54 4.45 -40.49
N ARG A 100 12.26 4.05 -40.61
CA ARG A 100 11.60 3.85 -41.91
C ARG A 100 11.59 5.10 -42.79
N HIS A 101 11.36 6.27 -42.20
CA HIS A 101 11.41 7.54 -42.94
C HIS A 101 12.81 7.87 -43.47
N ARG A 102 13.85 7.39 -42.78
CA ARG A 102 15.25 7.58 -43.18
C ARG A 102 15.69 6.64 -44.28
N GLU A 103 15.09 5.45 -44.38
CA GLU A 103 15.36 4.48 -45.46
C GLU A 103 14.60 4.81 -46.76
N ALA A 104 13.52 5.60 -46.66
CA ALA A 104 12.69 5.99 -47.80
C ALA A 104 13.15 7.28 -48.52
N ASN A 105 14.15 8.00 -47.97
CA ASN A 105 14.77 9.20 -48.54
C ASN A 105 16.23 8.93 -48.90
#